data_AF-A0A4Z2J7P4-F1
#
_entry.id   AF-A0A4Z2J7P4-F1
#
_cell.length_a   1.000
_cell.length_b   1.000
_cell.length_c   1.000
_cell.angle_alpha   90.00
_cell.angle_beta   90.00
_cell.angle_gamma   90.00
#
_symmetry.space_group_name_H-M   'P 1'
#
loop_
_entity.id
_entity.type
_entity.pdbx_description
1 polymer ?
#
loop_
_entity_poly.entity_id
_entity_poly.type
_entity_poly.pdbx_seq_one_letter_code
_entity_poly.pdbx_strand_id
1 'polypeptide(L)'
;MARQGLYDRLPSPPVTPGMECSGVVEAVGEEVTERKVGDRVMVINRCGLWQEVAVVPATHTFLIPEGMGFEEAAALPVNYITAYMMLFDFGNLRPNQSVLVHAAAGGVGIAATQLCNTVKDVTVFGTASASKHETISQGGVTHPIDYRTKDYVEEVRKISPKGMDIILDPLGGSDTHKAYNLLKPMGKLITYGTSNMLAGQKKNLLAVAKNWYHQFSIHTLSLIQGNKSVCGFHLGYLDGEMELISQAMDIILDLYKQGKVKPRIDSTWHLEQVGDAMRKMQERNNIGKVILTTEPMPEEEKKEEPKKEDKKEDKKKDDKKKDDKKKDDGKKEEKKDDKKKEEPKKEEKKEEEKKEEPKEEK
;
A
#
# COMPACT_ATOMS: atom_id res chain seq x y z
N MET A 1 -5.19 -2.25 -5.54
CA MET A 1 -6.57 -1.88 -5.93
C MET A 1 -7.06 -2.65 -7.16
N ALA A 2 -6.33 -2.61 -8.29
CA ALA A 2 -6.68 -3.30 -9.55
C ALA A 2 -7.18 -4.75 -9.39
N ARG A 3 -6.36 -5.66 -8.81
CA ARG A 3 -6.72 -7.08 -8.61
C ARG A 3 -8.00 -7.31 -7.80
N GLN A 4 -8.40 -6.36 -6.94
CA GLN A 4 -9.61 -6.47 -6.13
C GLN A 4 -10.83 -5.78 -6.77
N GLY A 5 -10.72 -5.25 -7.99
CA GLY A 5 -11.81 -4.53 -8.66
C GLY A 5 -12.20 -3.24 -7.92
N LEU A 6 -11.18 -2.51 -7.46
CA LEU A 6 -11.30 -1.21 -6.77
C LEU A 6 -10.59 -0.08 -7.55
N TYR A 7 -10.23 -0.32 -8.82
CA TYR A 7 -9.61 0.68 -9.68
C TYR A 7 -10.49 0.85 -10.92
N ASP A 8 -11.32 1.89 -10.93
CA ASP A 8 -12.39 2.07 -11.92
C ASP A 8 -11.85 2.38 -13.32
N ARG A 9 -10.61 2.85 -13.41
CA ARG A 9 -9.92 3.18 -14.67
C ARG A 9 -9.25 1.96 -15.32
N LEU A 10 -9.22 0.81 -14.65
CA LEU A 10 -8.70 -0.41 -15.25
C LEU A 10 -9.65 -0.88 -16.38
N PRO A 11 -9.15 -1.23 -17.57
CA PRO A 11 -9.98 -1.89 -18.58
C PRO A 11 -10.66 -3.16 -18.06
N SER A 12 -11.77 -3.54 -18.69
CA SER A 12 -12.49 -4.77 -18.36
C SER A 12 -11.59 -6.00 -18.50
N PRO A 13 -11.62 -6.96 -17.55
CA PRO A 13 -10.87 -8.21 -17.67
C PRO A 13 -11.30 -9.05 -18.90
N PRO A 14 -10.41 -9.86 -19.49
CA PRO A 14 -9.01 -10.03 -19.13
C PRO A 14 -8.14 -8.82 -19.53
N VAL A 15 -7.26 -8.41 -18.63
CA VAL A 15 -6.36 -7.25 -18.82
C VAL A 15 -5.03 -7.48 -18.10
N THR A 16 -3.92 -7.14 -18.75
CA THR A 16 -2.59 -7.13 -18.13
C THR A 16 -2.44 -5.88 -17.24
N PRO A 17 -2.17 -6.02 -15.94
CA PRO A 17 -1.95 -4.87 -15.04
C PRO A 17 -0.53 -4.29 -15.18
N GLY A 18 -0.19 -3.32 -14.32
CA GLY A 18 1.14 -2.70 -14.23
C GLY A 18 1.16 -1.28 -14.76
N MET A 19 1.63 -0.33 -13.94
CA MET A 19 1.65 1.10 -14.28
C MET A 19 3.04 1.64 -14.62
N GLU A 20 4.10 0.90 -14.33
CA GLU A 20 5.46 1.28 -14.68
C GLU A 20 6.31 0.04 -14.97
N CYS A 21 7.32 0.22 -15.81
CA CYS A 21 8.37 -0.76 -16.06
C CYS A 21 9.65 -0.06 -16.55
N SER A 22 10.67 -0.86 -16.82
CA SER A 22 11.88 -0.42 -17.52
C SER A 22 12.36 -1.51 -18.47
N GLY A 23 12.97 -1.12 -19.58
CA GLY A 23 13.46 -2.07 -20.57
C GLY A 23 14.28 -1.40 -21.67
N VAL A 24 14.43 -2.10 -22.79
CA VAL A 24 15.16 -1.64 -23.98
C VAL A 24 14.17 -1.48 -25.13
N VAL A 25 14.29 -0.40 -25.88
CA VAL A 25 13.49 -0.18 -27.09
C VAL A 25 13.90 -1.21 -28.15
N GLU A 26 12.97 -2.10 -28.52
CA GLU A 26 13.15 -3.12 -29.57
C GLU A 26 12.78 -2.60 -30.96
N ALA A 27 11.75 -1.76 -31.04
CA ALA A 27 11.23 -1.18 -32.28
C ALA A 27 10.65 0.22 -32.03
N VAL A 28 10.64 1.05 -33.06
CA VAL A 28 10.05 2.40 -33.04
C VAL A 28 9.06 2.56 -34.19
N GLY A 29 7.97 3.30 -33.94
CA GLY A 29 7.01 3.65 -34.99
C GLY A 29 7.59 4.67 -35.97
N GLU A 30 7.02 4.77 -37.17
CA GLU A 30 7.54 5.60 -38.27
C GLU A 30 7.68 7.09 -37.91
N GLU A 31 6.79 7.62 -37.06
CA GLU A 31 6.76 9.03 -36.67
C GLU A 31 7.59 9.35 -35.40
N VAL A 32 8.17 8.34 -34.74
CA VAL A 32 8.93 8.52 -33.50
C VAL A 32 10.38 8.90 -33.84
N THR A 33 10.82 10.07 -33.39
CA THR A 33 12.15 10.63 -33.72
C THR A 33 13.07 10.79 -32.51
N GLU A 34 12.48 10.82 -31.32
CA GLU A 34 13.11 11.06 -30.03
C GLU A 34 13.58 9.78 -29.33
N ARG A 35 13.28 8.60 -29.90
CA ARG A 35 13.72 7.28 -29.42
C ARG A 35 14.31 6.47 -30.56
N LYS A 36 15.22 5.55 -30.22
CA LYS A 36 15.80 4.59 -31.16
C LYS A 36 15.94 3.21 -30.53
N VAL A 37 16.03 2.19 -31.38
CA VAL A 37 16.33 0.81 -30.97
C VAL A 37 17.62 0.78 -30.15
N GLY A 38 17.59 0.05 -29.03
CA GLY A 38 18.69 -0.04 -28.07
C GLY A 38 18.66 1.01 -26.95
N ASP A 39 17.79 2.02 -27.03
CA ASP A 39 17.62 2.97 -25.92
C ASP A 39 17.11 2.25 -24.67
N ARG A 40 17.74 2.54 -23.52
CA ARG A 40 17.28 2.08 -22.21
C ARG A 40 16.24 3.06 -21.70
N VAL A 41 15.02 2.60 -21.44
CA VAL A 41 13.88 3.45 -21.07
C VAL A 41 13.17 2.96 -19.82
N MET A 42 12.66 3.90 -19.03
CA MET A 42 11.61 3.66 -18.05
C MET A 42 10.28 4.16 -18.61
N VAL A 43 9.19 3.50 -18.24
CA VAL A 43 7.87 3.72 -18.84
C VAL A 43 6.84 3.94 -17.74
N ILE A 44 5.91 4.86 -17.98
CA ILE A 44 4.68 5.00 -17.21
C ILE A 44 3.47 4.78 -18.11
N ASN A 45 2.54 3.91 -17.72
CA ASN A 45 1.31 3.69 -18.45
C ASN A 45 0.15 3.40 -17.50
N ARG A 46 -1.09 3.43 -18.00
CA ARG A 46 -2.26 3.12 -17.16
C ARG A 46 -2.30 1.65 -16.73
N CYS A 47 -1.96 0.75 -17.65
CA CYS A 47 -1.92 -0.70 -17.46
C CYS A 47 -0.99 -1.34 -18.51
N GLY A 48 -0.89 -2.67 -18.49
CA GLY A 48 -0.22 -3.42 -19.55
C GLY A 48 1.29 -3.46 -19.45
N LEU A 49 1.88 -3.36 -18.26
CA LEU A 49 3.34 -3.36 -18.09
C LEU A 49 3.90 -4.57 -17.34
N TRP A 50 3.06 -5.47 -16.84
CA TRP A 50 3.49 -6.78 -16.30
C TRP A 50 3.58 -7.83 -17.42
N GLN A 51 4.48 -7.61 -18.38
CA GLN A 51 4.72 -8.49 -19.52
C GLN A 51 6.14 -8.28 -20.09
N GLU A 52 6.62 -9.23 -20.90
CA GLU A 52 7.95 -9.19 -21.54
C GLU A 52 8.08 -8.08 -22.58
N VAL A 53 7.03 -7.84 -23.36
CA VAL A 53 7.01 -6.84 -24.44
C VAL A 53 5.76 -5.98 -24.31
N ALA A 54 5.92 -4.66 -24.35
CA ALA A 54 4.81 -3.72 -24.29
C ALA A 54 4.96 -2.63 -25.37
N VAL A 55 3.86 -2.35 -26.06
CA VAL A 55 3.76 -1.22 -27.00
C VAL A 55 3.15 -0.03 -26.26
N VAL A 56 3.86 1.10 -26.25
CA VAL A 56 3.42 2.32 -25.57
C VAL A 56 3.71 3.55 -26.44
N PRO A 57 2.98 4.67 -26.24
CA PRO A 57 3.35 5.93 -26.87
C PRO A 57 4.77 6.34 -26.45
N ALA A 58 5.57 6.86 -27.38
CA ALA A 58 6.94 7.29 -27.07
C ALA A 58 6.99 8.38 -25.98
N THR A 59 5.95 9.22 -25.91
CA THR A 59 5.74 10.25 -24.87
C THR A 59 5.57 9.69 -23.45
N HIS A 60 5.32 8.39 -23.30
CA HIS A 60 5.21 7.70 -22.02
C HIS A 60 6.54 7.11 -21.53
N THR A 61 7.62 7.31 -22.30
CA THR A 61 8.94 6.74 -22.03
C THR A 61 9.91 7.84 -21.63
N PHE A 62 10.84 7.52 -20.73
CA PHE A 62 11.93 8.41 -20.31
C PHE A 62 13.24 7.65 -20.41
N LEU A 63 14.29 8.29 -20.93
CA LEU A 63 15.61 7.67 -21.04
C LEU A 63 16.20 7.40 -19.65
N ILE A 64 16.71 6.19 -19.45
CA ILE A 64 17.41 5.81 -18.23
C ILE A 64 18.78 6.49 -18.22
N PRO A 65 19.12 7.31 -17.20
CA PRO A 65 20.44 7.91 -17.08
C PRO A 65 21.55 6.87 -17.02
N GLU A 66 22.74 7.25 -17.47
CA GLU A 66 23.94 6.43 -17.28
C GLU A 66 24.16 6.10 -15.80
N GLY A 67 24.55 4.86 -15.51
CA GLY A 67 24.74 4.37 -14.14
C GLY A 67 23.47 3.93 -13.40
N MET A 68 22.27 4.24 -13.89
CA MET A 68 21.03 3.74 -13.30
C MET A 68 20.72 2.31 -13.77
N GLY A 69 20.47 1.39 -12.84
CA GLY A 69 20.03 0.02 -13.11
C GLY A 69 18.56 -0.06 -13.53
N PHE A 70 18.14 -1.18 -14.13
CA PHE A 70 16.74 -1.36 -14.55
C PHE A 70 15.78 -1.42 -13.36
N GLU A 71 16.16 -2.06 -12.26
CA GLU A 71 15.34 -2.14 -11.06
C GLU A 71 15.10 -0.75 -10.44
N GLU A 72 16.13 0.10 -10.41
CA GLU A 72 15.99 1.49 -9.97
C GLU A 72 15.08 2.27 -10.92
N ALA A 73 15.26 2.10 -12.23
CA ALA A 73 14.45 2.73 -13.26
C ALA A 73 12.97 2.32 -13.19
N ALA A 74 12.66 1.05 -12.92
CA ALA A 74 11.30 0.56 -12.70
C ALA A 74 10.70 0.94 -11.33
N ALA A 75 11.52 1.45 -10.41
CA ALA A 75 11.09 1.89 -9.07
C ALA A 75 10.84 3.40 -8.97
N LEU A 76 11.24 4.16 -9.99
CA LEU A 76 11.29 5.63 -9.97
C LEU A 76 9.94 6.29 -10.35
N PRO A 77 9.31 6.03 -11.52
CA PRO A 77 8.24 6.87 -12.06
C PRO A 77 7.06 7.05 -11.12
N VAL A 78 6.34 5.99 -10.75
CA VAL A 78 5.08 6.13 -9.98
C VAL A 78 5.36 6.66 -8.60
N ASN A 79 6.38 6.15 -7.91
CA ASN A 79 6.67 6.54 -6.53
C ASN A 79 7.10 8.01 -6.42
N TYR A 80 8.04 8.43 -7.27
CA TYR A 80 8.66 9.75 -7.17
C TYR A 80 7.80 10.83 -7.80
N ILE A 81 7.09 10.56 -8.91
CA ILE A 81 6.12 11.52 -9.46
C ILE A 81 5.00 11.75 -8.44
N THR A 82 4.47 10.68 -7.84
CA THR A 82 3.46 10.81 -6.78
C THR A 82 3.97 11.64 -5.61
N ALA A 83 5.16 11.34 -5.09
CA ALA A 83 5.73 12.09 -3.99
C ALA A 83 6.00 13.56 -4.35
N TYR A 84 6.52 13.83 -5.56
CA TYR A 84 6.83 15.17 -6.04
C TYR A 84 5.57 16.03 -6.15
N MET A 85 4.54 15.56 -6.86
CA MET A 85 3.32 16.34 -7.06
C MET A 85 2.57 16.60 -5.74
N MET A 86 2.59 15.64 -4.81
CA MET A 86 1.99 15.86 -3.49
C MET A 86 2.76 16.89 -2.66
N LEU A 87 4.09 16.84 -2.65
CA LEU A 87 4.91 17.73 -1.83
C LEU A 87 4.99 19.15 -2.41
N PHE A 88 5.19 19.27 -3.72
CA PHE A 88 5.48 20.55 -4.37
C PHE A 88 4.23 21.19 -4.97
N ASP A 89 3.43 20.46 -5.75
CA ASP A 89 2.26 21.07 -6.42
C ASP A 89 1.11 21.31 -5.44
N PHE A 90 0.72 20.30 -4.66
CA PHE A 90 -0.32 20.46 -3.64
C PHE A 90 0.22 21.01 -2.32
N GLY A 91 1.32 20.43 -1.83
CA GLY A 91 1.88 20.77 -0.52
C GLY A 91 2.54 22.14 -0.46
N ASN A 92 3.09 22.61 -1.60
CA ASN A 92 3.94 23.80 -1.67
C ASN A 92 5.01 23.78 -0.57
N LEU A 93 5.79 22.69 -0.54
CA LEU A 93 6.84 22.45 0.44
C LEU A 93 7.91 23.54 0.36
N ARG A 94 8.22 24.13 1.50
CA ARG A 94 9.16 25.24 1.67
C ARG A 94 10.10 24.97 2.85
N PRO A 95 11.22 25.72 2.95
CA PRO A 95 12.12 25.58 4.08
C PRO A 95 11.43 25.78 5.43
N ASN A 96 11.93 25.10 6.47
CA ASN A 96 11.42 25.16 7.86
C ASN A 96 10.01 24.57 8.08
N GLN A 97 9.47 23.81 7.13
CA GLN A 97 8.18 23.15 7.29
C GLN A 97 8.30 21.75 7.88
N SER A 98 7.18 21.25 8.40
CA SER A 98 7.05 19.90 8.95
C SER A 98 6.12 19.04 8.08
N VAL A 99 6.57 17.81 7.77
CA VAL A 99 5.83 16.87 6.93
C VAL A 99 5.61 15.57 7.70
N LEU A 100 4.36 15.09 7.73
CA LEU A 100 4.03 13.75 8.20
C LEU A 100 3.85 12.81 7.01
N VAL A 101 4.72 11.81 6.92
CA VAL A 101 4.71 10.77 5.90
C VAL A 101 4.19 9.47 6.50
N HIS A 102 2.95 9.11 6.17
CA HIS A 102 2.44 7.79 6.53
C HIS A 102 3.05 6.70 5.64
N ALA A 103 3.15 5.48 6.18
CA ALA A 103 3.83 4.35 5.53
C ALA A 103 5.23 4.73 5.01
N ALA A 104 6.03 5.43 5.83
CA ALA A 104 7.32 6.03 5.45
C ALA A 104 8.34 5.02 4.88
N ALA A 105 8.22 3.74 5.22
CA ALA A 105 9.08 2.68 4.71
C ALA A 105 8.66 2.11 3.33
N GLY A 106 7.48 2.49 2.80
CA GLY A 106 7.03 2.08 1.47
C GLY A 106 7.69 2.89 0.36
N GLY A 107 7.51 2.48 -0.90
CA GLY A 107 8.11 3.15 -2.06
C GLY A 107 7.85 4.67 -2.11
N VAL A 108 6.58 5.09 -2.06
CA VAL A 108 6.20 6.51 -2.03
C VAL A 108 6.72 7.21 -0.76
N GLY A 109 6.69 6.54 0.40
CA GLY A 109 7.15 7.12 1.66
C GLY A 109 8.65 7.43 1.66
N ILE A 110 9.45 6.52 1.11
CA ILE A 110 10.89 6.71 0.90
C ILE A 110 11.15 7.84 -0.10
N ALA A 111 10.45 7.84 -1.23
CA ALA A 111 10.55 8.90 -2.23
C ALA A 111 10.23 10.29 -1.64
N ALA A 112 9.12 10.40 -0.90
CA ALA A 112 8.72 11.63 -0.23
C ALA A 112 9.76 12.11 0.79
N THR A 113 10.31 11.19 1.59
CA THR A 113 11.34 11.53 2.58
C THR A 113 12.60 12.06 1.89
N GLN A 114 13.07 11.41 0.83
CA GLN A 114 14.23 11.88 0.07
C GLN A 114 13.99 13.25 -0.57
N LEU A 115 12.80 13.48 -1.14
CA LEU A 115 12.43 14.78 -1.70
C LEU A 115 12.36 15.88 -0.62
N CYS A 116 11.83 15.58 0.57
CA CYS A 116 11.87 16.51 1.70
C CYS A 116 13.30 16.94 2.05
N ASN A 117 14.27 16.01 2.01
CA ASN A 117 15.68 16.31 2.31
C ASN A 117 16.35 17.22 1.27
N THR A 118 15.73 17.43 0.10
CA THR A 118 16.22 18.40 -0.88
C THR A 118 15.88 19.85 -0.51
N VAL A 119 14.97 20.03 0.44
CA VAL A 119 14.53 21.34 0.93
C VAL A 119 15.13 21.60 2.30
N LYS A 120 15.66 22.80 2.48
CA LYS A 120 16.37 23.20 3.69
C LYS A 120 15.48 23.15 4.93
N ASP A 121 16.00 22.61 6.03
CA ASP A 121 15.39 22.64 7.36
C ASP A 121 13.96 22.04 7.44
N VAL A 122 13.63 21.06 6.58
CA VAL A 122 12.36 20.33 6.66
C VAL A 122 12.44 19.25 7.74
N THR A 123 11.45 19.22 8.63
CA THR A 123 11.32 18.17 9.66
C THR A 123 10.37 17.09 9.21
N VAL A 124 10.82 15.83 9.15
CA VAL A 124 10.01 14.71 8.67
C VAL A 124 9.59 13.79 9.82
N PHE A 125 8.29 13.65 10.02
CA PHE A 125 7.69 12.63 10.87
C PHE A 125 7.28 11.45 9.99
N GLY A 126 7.62 10.23 10.39
CA GLY A 126 7.36 9.03 9.59
C GLY A 126 6.70 7.93 10.40
N THR A 127 5.54 7.43 9.97
CA THR A 127 4.91 6.28 10.64
C THR A 127 5.30 4.97 9.95
N ALA A 128 5.84 4.02 10.71
CA ALA A 128 6.15 2.66 10.28
C ALA A 128 6.25 1.73 11.51
N SER A 129 6.26 0.40 11.32
CA SER A 129 6.55 -0.53 12.42
C SER A 129 7.95 -0.33 12.98
N ALA A 130 8.16 -0.53 14.28
CA ALA A 130 9.47 -0.33 14.94
C ALA A 130 10.64 -1.01 14.22
N SER A 131 10.44 -2.21 13.67
CA SER A 131 11.46 -2.94 12.91
C SER A 131 12.00 -2.22 11.67
N LYS A 132 11.34 -1.14 11.22
CA LYS A 132 11.72 -0.34 10.06
C LYS A 132 12.27 1.05 10.43
N HIS A 133 12.27 1.40 11.71
CA HIS A 133 12.61 2.75 12.18
C HIS A 133 14.04 3.13 11.84
N GLU A 134 14.99 2.23 12.07
CA GLU A 134 16.39 2.47 11.73
C GLU A 134 16.55 2.80 10.23
N THR A 135 15.91 2.03 9.36
CA THR A 135 16.01 2.25 7.91
C THR A 135 15.40 3.58 7.47
N ILE A 136 14.21 3.94 7.99
CA ILE A 136 13.59 5.22 7.61
C ILE A 136 14.33 6.42 8.20
N SER A 137 14.92 6.29 9.39
CA SER A 137 15.74 7.33 10.00
C SER A 137 17.03 7.55 9.22
N GLN A 138 17.72 6.50 8.79
CA GLN A 138 18.86 6.60 7.87
C GLN A 138 18.47 7.24 6.53
N GLY A 139 17.22 7.07 6.10
CA GLY A 139 16.66 7.71 4.90
C GLY A 139 16.25 9.19 5.08
N GLY A 140 16.35 9.74 6.29
CA GLY A 140 16.06 11.14 6.60
C GLY A 140 14.77 11.40 7.38
N VAL A 141 14.06 10.37 7.85
CA VAL A 141 12.96 10.58 8.81
C VAL A 141 13.54 11.05 10.15
N THR A 142 13.21 12.30 10.51
CA THR A 142 13.65 12.92 11.77
C THR A 142 13.00 12.27 12.99
N HIS A 143 11.70 11.96 12.90
CA HIS A 143 10.92 11.39 14.00
C HIS A 143 10.14 10.16 13.56
N PRO A 144 10.72 8.95 13.68
CA PRO A 144 10.01 7.71 13.39
C PRO A 144 8.99 7.40 14.51
N ILE A 145 7.78 6.98 14.12
CA ILE A 145 6.67 6.67 15.03
C ILE A 145 6.17 5.25 14.76
N ASP A 146 6.12 4.41 15.79
CA ASP A 146 5.47 3.10 15.71
C ASP A 146 3.97 3.25 15.95
N TYR A 147 3.23 3.30 14.85
CA TYR A 147 1.77 3.40 14.84
C TYR A 147 1.07 2.15 15.41
N ARG A 148 1.77 1.03 15.59
CA ARG A 148 1.19 -0.21 16.15
C ARG A 148 1.11 -0.17 17.67
N THR A 149 2.00 0.58 18.31
CA THR A 149 2.12 0.63 19.78
C THR A 149 1.75 1.98 20.36
N LYS A 150 1.68 3.03 19.54
CA LYS A 150 1.44 4.41 19.97
C LYS A 150 0.42 5.11 19.08
N ASP A 151 -0.34 6.04 19.65
CA ASP A 151 -1.13 6.98 18.83
C ASP A 151 -0.20 8.02 18.22
N TYR A 152 -0.12 8.05 16.89
CA TYR A 152 0.77 8.96 16.18
C TYR A 152 0.40 10.44 16.37
N VAL A 153 -0.89 10.76 16.61
CA VAL A 153 -1.34 12.14 16.84
C VAL A 153 -0.73 12.67 18.14
N GLU A 154 -0.72 11.85 19.19
CA GLU A 154 -0.11 12.22 20.47
C GLU A 154 1.42 12.35 20.35
N GLU A 155 2.08 11.41 19.69
CA GLU A 155 3.53 11.47 19.48
C GLU A 155 3.95 12.69 18.66
N VAL A 156 3.19 13.05 17.62
CA VAL A 156 3.43 14.28 16.86
C VAL A 156 3.22 15.50 17.76
N ARG A 157 2.14 15.57 18.55
CA ARG A 157 1.85 16.73 19.41
C ARG A 157 2.89 16.93 20.52
N LYS A 158 3.56 15.88 20.99
CA LYS A 158 4.67 15.99 21.96
C LYS A 158 5.85 16.79 21.40
N ILE A 159 6.10 16.70 20.10
CA ILE A 159 7.27 17.31 19.44
C ILE A 159 6.88 18.59 18.69
N SER A 160 5.73 18.57 18.00
CA SER A 160 5.14 19.72 17.29
C SER A 160 3.71 19.96 17.79
N PRO A 161 3.53 20.66 18.93
CA PRO A 161 2.21 20.89 19.53
C PRO A 161 1.21 21.61 18.63
N LYS A 162 1.72 22.40 17.66
CA LYS A 162 0.91 23.15 16.70
C LYS A 162 0.41 22.30 15.52
N GLY A 163 0.88 21.06 15.39
CA GLY A 163 0.52 20.17 14.27
C GLY A 163 1.57 20.15 13.16
N MET A 164 1.15 19.79 11.94
CA MET A 164 1.99 19.60 10.74
C MET A 164 1.63 20.58 9.61
N ASP A 165 2.60 20.94 8.77
CA ASP A 165 2.36 21.78 7.59
C ASP A 165 1.80 20.97 6.41
N ILE A 166 2.32 19.76 6.21
CA ILE A 166 1.91 18.84 5.14
C ILE A 166 1.72 17.44 5.73
N ILE A 167 0.63 16.78 5.37
CA ILE A 167 0.39 15.38 5.72
C ILE A 167 0.06 14.58 4.47
N LEU A 168 0.82 13.51 4.24
CA LEU A 168 0.60 12.57 3.15
C LEU A 168 -0.15 11.34 3.66
N ASP A 169 -1.38 11.14 3.17
CA ASP A 169 -2.30 10.10 3.65
C ASP A 169 -2.57 9.02 2.57
N PRO A 170 -1.91 7.85 2.65
CA PRO A 170 -2.23 6.67 1.85
C PRO A 170 -3.27 5.76 2.53
N LEU A 171 -3.78 6.11 3.71
CA LEU A 171 -4.56 5.21 4.58
C LEU A 171 -6.05 5.30 4.26
N GLY A 172 -6.61 6.51 4.30
CA GLY A 172 -8.03 6.78 4.13
C GLY A 172 -8.89 6.45 5.37
N GLY A 173 -10.15 6.87 5.33
CA GLY A 173 -11.14 6.60 6.39
C GLY A 173 -10.91 7.46 7.64
N SER A 174 -10.94 6.83 8.82
CA SER A 174 -10.80 7.56 10.10
C SER A 174 -9.45 8.24 10.29
N ASP A 175 -8.39 7.72 9.66
CA ASP A 175 -7.05 8.34 9.71
C ASP A 175 -7.03 9.71 9.02
N THR A 176 -7.79 9.89 7.93
CA THR A 176 -7.92 11.18 7.25
C THR A 176 -8.49 12.25 8.19
N HIS A 177 -9.47 11.89 9.03
CA HIS A 177 -10.03 12.82 10.03
C HIS A 177 -9.01 13.18 11.13
N LYS A 178 -8.25 12.19 11.62
CA LYS A 178 -7.16 12.44 12.59
C LYS A 178 -6.09 13.36 11.99
N ALA A 179 -5.68 13.09 10.75
CA ALA A 179 -4.71 13.87 10.02
C ALA A 179 -5.17 15.33 9.82
N TYR A 180 -6.41 15.57 9.40
CA TYR A 180 -6.95 16.93 9.23
C TYR A 180 -6.85 17.77 10.51
N ASN A 181 -7.17 17.15 11.65
CA ASN A 181 -7.10 17.81 12.96
C ASN A 181 -5.67 18.05 13.45
N LEU A 182 -4.68 17.41 12.82
CA LEU A 182 -3.26 17.58 13.09
C LEU A 182 -2.62 18.67 12.21
N LEU A 183 -3.35 19.26 11.25
CA LEU A 183 -2.80 20.36 10.44
C LEU A 183 -2.63 21.66 11.25
N LYS A 184 -1.50 22.35 11.01
CA LYS A 184 -1.30 23.76 11.34
C LYS A 184 -2.22 24.65 10.49
N PRO A 185 -2.40 25.94 10.85
CA PRO A 185 -2.87 26.95 9.90
C PRO A 185 -2.01 26.94 8.63
N MET A 186 -2.66 27.12 7.48
CA MET A 186 -2.13 26.96 6.12
C MET A 186 -1.66 25.54 5.78
N GLY A 187 -1.99 24.54 6.60
CA GLY A 187 -1.60 23.16 6.40
C GLY A 187 -2.40 22.44 5.31
N LYS A 188 -1.78 21.44 4.68
CA LYS A 188 -2.38 20.63 3.61
C LYS A 188 -2.42 19.16 3.99
N LEU A 189 -3.59 18.55 3.88
CA LEU A 189 -3.76 17.11 3.89
C LEU A 189 -3.92 16.61 2.46
N ILE A 190 -3.04 15.73 2.01
CA ILE A 190 -3.07 15.15 0.66
C ILE A 190 -3.35 13.66 0.78
N THR A 191 -4.56 13.23 0.41
CA THR A 191 -4.94 11.82 0.37
C THR A 191 -4.65 11.23 -1.00
N TYR A 192 -3.93 10.10 -1.05
CA TYR A 192 -3.50 9.49 -2.30
C TYR A 192 -3.63 7.97 -2.36
N GLY A 193 -4.28 7.39 -1.35
CA GLY A 193 -4.56 5.98 -1.30
C GLY A 193 -5.59 5.65 -0.25
N THR A 194 -6.05 4.41 -0.31
CA THR A 194 -7.03 3.84 0.62
C THR A 194 -6.53 2.51 1.16
N SER A 195 -5.28 2.47 1.63
CA SER A 195 -4.63 1.21 2.07
C SER A 195 -5.33 0.54 3.25
N ASN A 196 -6.18 1.25 4.00
CA ASN A 196 -7.08 0.67 4.99
C ASN A 196 -8.21 -0.18 4.38
N MET A 197 -8.55 0.01 3.10
CA MET A 197 -9.53 -0.83 2.36
C MET A 197 -8.93 -2.17 1.88
N LEU A 198 -7.61 -2.29 1.81
CA LEU A 198 -6.91 -3.42 1.18
C LEU A 198 -6.59 -4.59 2.13
N ALA A 199 -7.32 -4.72 3.24
CA ALA A 199 -7.13 -5.82 4.19
C ALA A 199 -7.63 -7.17 3.61
N GLY A 200 -6.73 -8.15 3.52
CA GLY A 200 -7.03 -9.51 3.06
C GLY A 200 -6.99 -9.72 1.54
N GLN A 201 -6.79 -10.96 1.09
CA GLN A 201 -6.45 -11.24 -0.30
C GLN A 201 -7.58 -11.02 -1.32
N LYS A 202 -8.84 -10.94 -0.90
CA LYS A 202 -10.01 -10.72 -1.78
C LYS A 202 -10.65 -9.36 -1.51
N LYS A 203 -11.50 -8.89 -2.44
CA LYS A 203 -12.32 -7.70 -2.22
C LYS A 203 -13.12 -7.89 -0.93
N ASN A 204 -12.85 -7.06 0.06
CA ASN A 204 -13.53 -7.12 1.34
C ASN A 204 -14.66 -6.07 1.34
N LEU A 205 -15.87 -6.49 0.94
CA LEU A 205 -17.04 -5.60 0.86
C LEU A 205 -17.35 -4.92 2.20
N LEU A 206 -17.08 -5.59 3.33
CA LEU A 206 -17.25 -5.00 4.65
C LEU A 206 -16.21 -3.88 4.90
N ALA A 207 -14.95 -4.08 4.49
CA ALA A 207 -13.93 -3.03 4.58
C ALA A 207 -14.22 -1.85 3.64
N VAL A 208 -14.83 -2.11 2.48
CA VAL A 208 -15.31 -1.08 1.56
C VAL A 208 -16.45 -0.27 2.19
N ALA A 209 -17.49 -0.94 2.68
CA ALA A 209 -18.64 -0.31 3.33
C ALA A 209 -18.22 0.46 4.60
N LYS A 210 -17.30 -0.11 5.40
CA LYS A 210 -16.74 0.54 6.58
C LYS A 210 -15.98 1.82 6.23
N ASN A 211 -15.14 1.81 5.19
CA ASN A 211 -14.44 3.02 4.77
C ASN A 211 -15.39 4.06 4.17
N TRP A 212 -16.43 3.64 3.43
CA TRP A 212 -17.46 4.54 2.96
C TRP A 212 -18.24 5.18 4.11
N TYR A 213 -18.57 4.40 5.14
CA TYR A 213 -19.24 4.91 6.35
C TYR A 213 -18.33 5.88 7.15
N HIS A 214 -17.04 5.58 7.24
CA HIS A 214 -16.03 6.45 7.87
C HIS A 214 -15.38 7.42 6.88
N GLN A 215 -16.02 7.68 5.74
CA GLN A 215 -15.47 8.58 4.75
C GLN A 215 -15.36 9.97 5.38
N PHE A 216 -14.17 10.56 5.25
CA PHE A 216 -13.94 11.91 5.69
C PHE A 216 -14.82 12.87 4.87
N SER A 217 -15.60 13.69 5.58
CA SER A 217 -16.40 14.77 5.00
C SER A 217 -16.06 16.05 5.74
N ILE A 218 -15.99 17.16 5.01
CA ILE A 218 -15.68 18.46 5.57
C ILE A 218 -16.55 19.53 4.95
N HIS A 219 -17.03 20.45 5.79
CA HIS A 219 -17.76 21.62 5.34
C HIS A 219 -16.78 22.73 4.96
N THR A 220 -17.06 23.45 3.88
CA THR A 220 -16.21 24.56 3.38
C THR A 220 -15.94 25.62 4.44
N LEU A 221 -16.93 25.91 5.31
CA LEU A 221 -16.76 26.86 6.40
C LEU A 221 -15.67 26.41 7.40
N SER A 222 -15.53 25.10 7.66
CA SER A 222 -14.46 24.56 8.50
C SER A 222 -13.06 24.76 7.90
N LEU A 223 -12.94 24.73 6.56
CA LEU A 223 -11.68 25.02 5.87
C LEU A 223 -11.31 26.50 6.00
N ILE A 224 -12.28 27.40 5.82
CA ILE A 224 -12.10 28.85 5.97
C ILE A 224 -11.71 29.20 7.40
N GLN A 225 -12.48 28.73 8.39
CA GLN A 225 -12.22 29.01 9.81
C GLN A 225 -10.90 28.40 10.29
N GLY A 226 -10.56 27.20 9.81
CA GLY A 226 -9.32 26.51 10.15
C GLY A 226 -8.07 27.00 9.40
N ASN A 227 -8.25 27.75 8.31
CA ASN A 227 -7.21 28.08 7.33
C ASN A 227 -6.47 26.81 6.84
N LYS A 228 -7.20 25.77 6.45
CA LYS A 228 -6.63 24.46 6.05
C LYS A 228 -7.05 24.08 4.64
N SER A 229 -6.31 23.15 4.03
CA SER A 229 -6.64 22.59 2.72
C SER A 229 -6.64 21.07 2.76
N VAL A 230 -7.52 20.47 1.96
CA VAL A 230 -7.60 19.02 1.73
C VAL A 230 -7.53 18.80 0.23
N CYS A 231 -6.62 17.93 -0.19
CA CYS A 231 -6.32 17.61 -1.58
C CYS A 231 -6.41 16.10 -1.81
N GLY A 232 -6.75 15.70 -3.02
CA GLY A 232 -6.73 14.30 -3.47
C GLY A 232 -5.77 14.15 -4.64
N PHE A 233 -4.93 13.12 -4.62
CA PHE A 233 -4.02 12.84 -5.72
C PHE A 233 -4.03 11.35 -6.06
N HIS A 234 -4.19 11.01 -7.34
CA HIS A 234 -3.95 9.65 -7.82
C HIS A 234 -3.41 9.71 -9.23
N LEU A 235 -2.15 9.30 -9.42
CA LEU A 235 -1.47 9.39 -10.72
C LEU A 235 -2.23 8.69 -11.84
N GLY A 236 -2.82 7.52 -11.58
CA GLY A 236 -3.65 6.80 -12.55
C GLY A 236 -5.02 7.42 -12.87
N TYR A 237 -5.38 8.58 -12.31
CA TYR A 237 -6.55 9.39 -12.71
C TYR A 237 -6.13 10.72 -13.36
N LEU A 238 -4.82 10.99 -13.47
CA LEU A 238 -4.24 12.15 -14.15
C LEU A 238 -4.02 11.82 -15.64
N ASP A 239 -5.09 11.35 -16.29
CA ASP A 239 -5.06 10.87 -17.67
C ASP A 239 -4.84 12.03 -18.66
N GLY A 240 -3.91 11.85 -19.61
CA GLY A 240 -3.68 12.79 -20.71
C GLY A 240 -2.68 13.92 -20.41
N GLU A 241 -2.34 14.14 -19.14
CA GLU A 241 -1.43 15.22 -18.71
C GLU A 241 0.05 14.78 -18.76
N MET A 242 0.48 14.20 -19.88
CA MET A 242 1.85 13.69 -20.03
C MET A 242 2.89 14.80 -20.00
N GLU A 243 2.54 16.04 -20.37
CA GLU A 243 3.43 17.18 -20.25
C GLU A 243 3.76 17.47 -18.77
N LEU A 244 2.74 17.50 -17.90
CA LEU A 244 2.92 17.71 -16.46
C LEU A 244 3.73 16.57 -15.82
N ILE A 245 3.43 15.33 -16.19
CA ILE A 245 4.17 14.13 -15.74
C ILE A 245 5.64 14.22 -16.19
N SER A 246 5.89 14.64 -17.43
CA SER A 246 7.25 14.76 -17.98
C SER A 246 8.07 15.84 -17.27
N GLN A 247 7.47 17.00 -16.99
CA GLN A 247 8.14 18.06 -16.24
C GLN A 247 8.54 17.60 -14.83
N ALA A 248 7.66 16.89 -14.12
CA ALA A 248 7.99 16.31 -12.82
C ALA A 248 9.12 15.27 -12.95
N MET A 249 9.07 14.42 -13.98
CA MET A 249 10.06 13.39 -14.22
C MET A 249 11.45 13.97 -14.52
N ASP A 250 11.54 15.04 -15.33
CA ASP A 250 12.80 15.70 -15.65
C ASP A 250 13.50 16.24 -14.40
N ILE A 251 12.73 16.85 -13.48
CA ILE A 251 13.24 17.33 -12.19
C ILE A 251 13.72 16.15 -11.32
N ILE A 252 12.96 15.07 -11.27
CA ILE A 252 13.33 13.86 -10.52
C ILE A 252 14.61 13.23 -11.07
N LEU A 253 14.77 13.16 -12.39
CA LEU A 253 15.97 12.64 -13.04
C LEU A 253 17.19 13.53 -12.79
N ASP A 254 17.02 14.85 -12.75
CA ASP A 254 18.09 15.77 -12.36
C ASP A 254 18.51 15.57 -10.90
N LEU A 255 17.54 15.42 -9.98
CA LEU A 255 17.82 15.08 -8.59
C LEU A 255 18.53 13.72 -8.44
N TYR A 256 18.19 12.73 -9.26
CA TYR A 256 18.85 11.43 -9.27
C TYR A 256 20.32 11.57 -9.72
N LYS A 257 20.57 12.31 -10.82
CA LYS A 257 21.93 12.58 -11.32
C LYS A 257 22.80 13.31 -10.29
N GLN A 258 22.19 14.18 -9.48
CA GLN A 258 22.85 14.86 -8.36
C GLN A 258 23.06 13.97 -7.12
N GLY A 259 22.59 12.72 -7.14
CA GLY A 259 22.67 11.79 -6.01
C GLY A 259 21.75 12.15 -4.84
N LYS A 260 20.77 13.05 -5.05
CA LYS A 260 19.84 13.51 -4.01
C LYS A 260 18.68 12.56 -3.79
N VAL A 261 18.30 11.81 -4.82
CA VAL A 261 17.30 10.75 -4.74
C VAL A 261 17.86 9.45 -5.28
N LYS A 262 17.50 8.33 -4.65
CA LYS A 262 17.88 6.98 -5.07
C LYS A 262 16.79 5.99 -4.69
N PRO A 263 16.10 5.36 -5.66
CA PRO A 263 15.08 4.37 -5.38
C PRO A 263 15.62 3.23 -4.51
N ARG A 264 14.88 2.87 -3.46
CA ARG A 264 15.20 1.70 -2.63
C ARG A 264 14.44 0.49 -3.16
N ILE A 265 15.16 -0.52 -3.61
CA ILE A 265 14.59 -1.82 -3.96
C ILE A 265 14.51 -2.67 -2.70
N ASP A 266 13.35 -3.24 -2.45
CA ASP A 266 13.11 -4.17 -1.34
C ASP A 266 13.39 -5.61 -1.77
N SER A 267 12.81 -6.02 -2.90
CA SER A 267 12.92 -7.37 -3.42
C SER A 267 12.53 -7.42 -4.89
N THR A 268 13.09 -8.39 -5.59
CA THR A 268 12.84 -8.68 -7.00
C THR A 268 12.28 -10.09 -7.10
N TRP A 269 11.26 -10.27 -7.93
CA TRP A 269 10.52 -11.53 -8.07
C TRP A 269 10.29 -11.83 -9.55
N HIS A 270 10.24 -13.10 -9.92
CA HIS A 270 9.84 -13.49 -11.27
C HIS A 270 8.32 -13.32 -11.44
N LEU A 271 7.83 -13.16 -12.69
CA LEU A 271 6.40 -13.02 -12.97
C LEU A 271 5.57 -14.20 -12.44
N GLU A 272 6.12 -15.41 -12.45
CA GLU A 272 5.54 -16.63 -11.91
C GLU A 272 5.27 -16.53 -10.41
N GLN A 273 6.02 -15.69 -9.70
CA GLN A 273 5.93 -15.46 -8.26
C GLN A 273 5.09 -14.22 -7.90
N VAL A 274 4.36 -13.64 -8.87
CA VAL A 274 3.57 -12.41 -8.66
C VAL A 274 2.62 -12.49 -7.46
N GLY A 275 2.06 -13.68 -7.19
CA GLY A 275 1.20 -13.91 -6.02
C GLY A 275 1.89 -13.59 -4.69
N ASP A 276 3.15 -13.98 -4.55
CA ASP A 276 3.94 -13.77 -3.33
C ASP A 276 4.53 -12.37 -3.27
N ALA A 277 4.96 -11.82 -4.41
CA ALA A 277 5.35 -10.41 -4.52
C ALA A 277 4.21 -9.47 -4.04
N MET A 278 2.98 -9.72 -4.51
CA MET A 278 1.80 -8.97 -4.08
C MET A 278 1.49 -9.18 -2.59
N ARG A 279 1.63 -10.42 -2.09
CA ARG A 279 1.40 -10.74 -0.67
C ARG A 279 2.34 -9.97 0.23
N LYS A 280 3.64 -9.93 -0.09
CA LYS A 280 4.66 -9.20 0.69
C LYS A 280 4.33 -7.71 0.84
N MET A 281 3.90 -7.07 -0.26
CA MET A 281 3.46 -5.68 -0.23
C MET A 281 2.17 -5.51 0.58
N GLN A 282 1.21 -6.43 0.43
CA GLN A 282 -0.08 -6.37 1.09
C GLN A 282 0.02 -6.54 2.61
N GLU A 283 0.90 -7.43 3.06
CA GLU A 283 1.24 -7.64 4.48
C GLU A 283 2.11 -6.51 5.04
N ARG A 284 2.45 -5.52 4.21
CA ARG A 284 3.28 -4.36 4.56
C ARG A 284 4.66 -4.79 5.06
N ASN A 285 5.22 -5.87 4.51
CA ASN A 285 6.51 -6.42 4.90
C ASN A 285 7.70 -5.86 4.10
N ASN A 286 7.44 -5.11 3.03
CA ASN A 286 8.47 -4.48 2.21
C ASN A 286 9.06 -3.21 2.85
N ILE A 287 10.33 -2.92 2.56
CA ILE A 287 11.01 -1.63 2.81
C ILE A 287 11.56 -1.10 1.48
N GLY A 288 10.77 -0.29 0.78
CA GLY A 288 11.03 0.13 -0.60
C GLY A 288 10.15 -0.58 -1.62
N LYS A 289 10.64 -0.66 -2.85
CA LYS A 289 9.90 -1.15 -4.03
C LYS A 289 10.02 -2.67 -4.19
N VAL A 290 8.89 -3.33 -4.42
CA VAL A 290 8.84 -4.70 -4.91
C VAL A 290 8.83 -4.68 -6.43
N ILE A 291 9.76 -5.36 -7.07
CA ILE A 291 9.96 -5.41 -8.53
C ILE A 291 9.56 -6.79 -9.06
N LEU A 292 8.96 -6.80 -10.25
CA LEU A 292 8.75 -8.00 -11.06
C LEU A 292 9.77 -8.02 -12.20
N THR A 293 10.32 -9.20 -12.49
CA THR A 293 11.23 -9.48 -13.60
C THR A 293 10.58 -10.44 -14.56
N THR A 294 10.90 -10.26 -15.83
CA THR A 294 10.39 -11.06 -16.93
C THR A 294 11.30 -12.23 -17.27
N GLU A 295 12.53 -12.25 -16.76
CA GLU A 295 13.41 -13.41 -16.89
C GLU A 295 12.72 -14.64 -16.26
N PRO A 296 12.69 -15.80 -16.94
CA PRO A 296 12.08 -17.00 -16.39
C PRO A 296 12.85 -17.44 -15.15
N MET A 297 12.15 -18.10 -14.21
CA MET A 297 12.84 -18.75 -13.10
C MET A 297 13.86 -19.77 -13.64
N PRO A 298 15.08 -19.83 -13.05
CA PRO A 298 16.01 -20.91 -13.34
C PRO A 298 15.31 -22.25 -13.09
N GLU A 299 15.40 -23.19 -14.04
CA GLU A 299 14.94 -24.55 -13.79
C GLU A 299 15.72 -25.12 -12.60
N GLU A 300 15.03 -25.46 -11.52
CA GLU A 300 15.66 -26.21 -10.43
C GLU A 300 16.18 -27.52 -11.02
N GLU A 301 17.51 -27.74 -10.97
CA GLU A 301 18.10 -29.05 -11.24
C GLU A 301 17.38 -30.07 -10.38
N LYS A 302 16.54 -30.91 -11.00
CA LYS A 302 15.85 -32.01 -10.33
C LYS A 302 16.90 -32.86 -9.65
N LYS A 303 17.06 -32.71 -8.34
CA LYS A 303 17.76 -33.68 -7.50
C LYS A 303 17.02 -35.00 -7.69
N GLU A 304 17.63 -35.93 -8.41
CA GLU A 304 17.15 -37.29 -8.54
C GLU A 304 16.93 -37.86 -7.13
N GLU A 305 15.66 -38.13 -6.80
CA GLU A 305 15.35 -38.91 -5.59
C GLU A 305 15.96 -40.32 -5.75
N PRO A 306 16.62 -40.87 -4.73
CA PRO A 306 17.20 -42.20 -4.82
C PRO A 306 16.06 -43.23 -4.98
N LYS A 307 16.15 -44.06 -6.01
CA LYS A 307 15.26 -45.20 -6.27
C LYS A 307 15.14 -46.05 -5.00
N LYS A 308 13.91 -46.23 -4.50
CA LYS A 308 13.60 -47.19 -3.45
C LYS A 308 13.88 -48.61 -3.97
N GLU A 309 14.78 -49.33 -3.31
CA GLU A 309 14.95 -50.77 -3.47
C GLU A 309 13.77 -51.51 -2.82
N ASP A 310 13.10 -52.38 -3.60
CA ASP A 310 12.06 -53.28 -3.14
C ASP A 310 12.64 -54.36 -2.21
N LYS A 311 12.23 -54.36 -0.93
CA LYS A 311 12.37 -55.55 -0.07
C LYS A 311 11.05 -56.32 -0.03
N LYS A 312 11.04 -57.50 -0.65
CA LYS A 312 10.05 -58.56 -0.45
C LYS A 312 10.21 -59.13 0.96
N GLU A 313 9.14 -59.13 1.75
CA GLU A 313 9.05 -59.90 3.00
C GLU A 313 8.26 -61.19 2.78
N ASP A 314 8.91 -62.31 3.13
CA ASP A 314 8.36 -63.65 3.20
C ASP A 314 7.44 -63.82 4.42
N LYS A 315 6.23 -64.37 4.19
CA LYS A 315 5.34 -64.84 5.26
C LYS A 315 5.63 -66.29 5.63
N LYS A 316 5.93 -66.57 6.90
CA LYS A 316 5.73 -67.89 7.53
C LYS A 316 5.02 -67.77 8.88
N LYS A 317 4.11 -68.73 9.09
CA LYS A 317 3.36 -69.10 10.31
C LYS A 317 4.32 -69.36 11.49
N ASP A 318 3.95 -69.28 12.76
CA ASP A 318 2.82 -69.87 13.48
C ASP A 318 2.56 -69.08 14.78
N ASP A 319 1.33 -69.07 15.31
CA ASP A 319 1.10 -69.63 16.65
C ASP A 319 -0.37 -69.62 17.08
N LYS A 320 -0.71 -70.69 17.81
CA LYS A 320 -2.05 -71.10 18.23
C LYS A 320 -2.14 -70.95 19.76
N LYS A 321 -3.29 -70.43 20.21
CA LYS A 321 -3.98 -70.65 21.51
C LYS A 321 -3.23 -70.38 22.84
N LYS A 322 -3.83 -69.51 23.66
CA LYS A 322 -4.12 -69.81 25.07
C LYS A 322 -5.38 -69.08 25.54
N ASP A 323 -6.17 -69.83 26.32
CA ASP A 323 -7.52 -69.58 26.78
C ASP A 323 -7.65 -68.64 28.00
N ASP A 324 -8.90 -68.19 28.20
CA ASP A 324 -9.61 -67.89 29.45
C ASP A 324 -9.21 -66.68 30.33
N LYS A 325 -10.09 -65.66 30.44
CA LYS A 325 -11.27 -65.67 31.34
C LYS A 325 -12.05 -64.33 31.29
N LYS A 326 -13.35 -64.43 30.99
CA LYS A 326 -14.53 -63.79 31.66
C LYS A 326 -14.46 -62.31 32.08
N LYS A 327 -15.36 -61.46 31.54
CA LYS A 327 -16.74 -61.24 32.05
C LYS A 327 -17.51 -60.21 31.19
N ASP A 328 -18.79 -60.52 31.02
CA ASP A 328 -19.88 -59.69 30.51
C ASP A 328 -19.97 -58.29 31.15
N ASP A 329 -20.43 -57.29 30.40
CA ASP A 329 -21.78 -56.77 30.61
C ASP A 329 -22.17 -55.70 29.56
N GLY A 330 -23.42 -55.76 29.12
CA GLY A 330 -24.22 -54.55 28.91
C GLY A 330 -24.24 -53.92 27.52
N LYS A 331 -25.04 -54.48 26.62
CA LYS A 331 -25.57 -53.82 25.41
C LYS A 331 -26.76 -52.91 25.80
N LYS A 332 -27.03 -51.90 24.96
CA LYS A 332 -28.27 -51.10 24.81
C LYS A 332 -28.40 -49.89 25.74
N GLU A 333 -28.92 -48.75 25.33
CA GLU A 333 -29.61 -48.35 24.11
C GLU A 333 -29.55 -46.81 23.98
N GLU A 334 -29.55 -46.33 22.75
CA GLU A 334 -29.80 -44.94 22.39
C GLU A 334 -31.19 -44.49 22.86
N LYS A 335 -31.31 -43.22 23.28
CA LYS A 335 -32.44 -42.38 22.87
C LYS A 335 -32.08 -40.89 22.92
N LYS A 336 -32.34 -40.26 21.78
CA LYS A 336 -32.40 -38.83 21.51
C LYS A 336 -33.37 -38.15 22.47
N ASP A 337 -33.08 -36.91 22.84
CA ASP A 337 -34.12 -35.92 23.07
C ASP A 337 -33.62 -34.51 22.71
N ASP A 338 -34.40 -33.88 21.83
CA ASP A 338 -34.38 -32.47 21.47
C ASP A 338 -34.64 -31.58 22.69
N LYS A 339 -33.90 -30.47 22.82
CA LYS A 339 -34.35 -29.36 23.68
C LYS A 339 -34.32 -28.02 22.94
N LYS A 340 -35.54 -27.56 22.70
CA LYS A 340 -35.99 -26.23 22.31
C LYS A 340 -35.50 -25.15 23.28
N LYS A 341 -35.21 -23.98 22.71
CA LYS A 341 -34.98 -22.70 23.38
C LYS A 341 -36.28 -22.20 24.02
N GLU A 342 -36.18 -21.69 25.26
CA GLU A 342 -37.12 -20.74 25.86
C GLU A 342 -36.35 -19.49 26.30
N GLU A 343 -36.88 -18.33 25.90
CA GLU A 343 -36.48 -16.99 26.35
C GLU A 343 -37.26 -16.61 27.62
N PRO A 344 -36.70 -15.78 28.52
CA PRO A 344 -37.51 -15.07 29.51
C PRO A 344 -37.71 -13.60 29.13
N LYS A 345 -38.99 -13.19 29.18
CA LYS A 345 -39.47 -11.80 29.16
C LYS A 345 -38.93 -11.01 30.36
N LYS A 346 -38.57 -9.75 30.15
CA LYS A 346 -38.55 -8.72 31.20
C LYS A 346 -39.35 -7.50 30.73
N GLU A 347 -40.20 -7.05 31.65
CA GLU A 347 -41.22 -6.02 31.52
C GLU A 347 -40.63 -4.61 31.44
N GLU A 348 -41.18 -3.79 30.55
CA GLU A 348 -41.02 -2.34 30.52
C GLU A 348 -42.02 -1.69 31.49
N LYS A 349 -41.51 -0.88 32.42
CA LYS A 349 -42.31 0.10 33.17
C LYS A 349 -42.19 1.46 32.49
N LYS A 350 -43.34 2.03 32.18
CA LYS A 350 -43.54 3.46 31.86
C LYS A 350 -43.39 4.29 33.13
N GLU A 351 -42.65 5.38 33.05
CA GLU A 351 -42.86 6.58 33.88
C GLU A 351 -42.96 7.79 32.93
N GLU A 352 -44.11 8.44 33.00
CA GLU A 352 -44.35 9.81 32.53
C GLU A 352 -43.88 10.76 33.64
N GLU A 353 -43.13 11.82 33.31
CA GLU A 353 -43.27 13.08 34.04
C GLU A 353 -42.95 14.31 33.19
N LYS A 354 -43.58 15.42 33.60
CA LYS A 354 -43.98 16.60 32.82
C LYS A 354 -42.89 17.66 32.65
N LYS A 355 -43.05 18.42 31.54
CA LYS A 355 -42.97 19.89 31.35
C LYS A 355 -41.97 20.70 32.19
N GLU A 356 -41.17 21.51 31.48
CA GLU A 356 -41.14 22.97 31.69
C GLU A 356 -40.48 23.69 30.49
N GLU A 357 -41.23 24.59 29.85
CA GLU A 357 -40.75 25.64 28.94
C GLU A 357 -40.29 26.84 29.79
N PRO A 358 -39.24 27.59 29.43
CA PRO A 358 -39.11 28.97 29.84
C PRO A 358 -39.71 29.89 28.77
N LYS A 359 -40.73 30.65 29.20
CA LYS A 359 -41.26 31.81 28.50
C LYS A 359 -40.18 32.88 28.34
N GLU A 360 -40.16 33.49 27.16
CA GLU A 360 -39.70 34.85 26.94
C GLU A 360 -40.47 35.83 27.82
N GLU A 361 -39.76 36.77 28.45
CA GLU A 361 -40.29 38.12 28.69
C GLU A 361 -39.15 39.13 28.92
N LYS A 362 -39.25 40.23 28.16
CA LYS A 362 -38.55 41.53 28.17
C LYS A 362 -37.27 41.70 27.35
#